data_AF-A0A4U9HVB0-F1
#
_entry.id   AF-A0A4U9HVB0-F1
#
_cell.length_a   1.000
_cell.length_b   1.000
_cell.length_c   1.000
_cell.angle_alpha   90.00
_cell.angle_beta   90.00
_cell.angle_gamma   90.00
#
_symmetry.space_group_name_H-M   'P 1'
#
loop_
_entity.id
_entity.type
_entity.pdbx_description
1 polymer ?
#
loop_
_entity_poly.entity_id
_entity_poly.type
_entity_poly.pdbx_seq_one_letter_code
_entity_poly.pdbx_strand_id
1 'polypeptide(L)' 'MTRGDIGNYLGLTVETISRLLGRFQKSGMLAVKGKYITIENGEALAVLAGHSRNVA' A
#
# COMPACT_ATOMS: atom_id res chain seq x y z
N MET A 1 -11.07 -8.47 2.66
CA MET A 1 -11.40 -7.13 3.15
C MET A 1 -11.72 -6.24 1.95
N THR A 2 -12.83 -5.51 1.93
CA THR A 2 -13.13 -4.55 0.85
C THR A 2 -12.32 -3.27 1.04
N ARG A 3 -12.23 -2.41 0.01
CA ARG A 3 -11.60 -1.08 0.17
C ARG A 3 -12.31 -0.21 1.22
N GLY A 4 -13.61 -0.41 1.41
CA GLY A 4 -14.41 0.23 2.46
C GLY A 4 -13.99 -0.21 3.86
N ASP A 5 -13.83 -1.52 4.06
CA ASP A 5 -13.36 -2.07 5.34
C ASP A 5 -11.95 -1.58 5.69
N ILE A 6 -11.03 -1.51 4.71
CA ILE A 6 -9.68 -0.98 4.93
C ILE A 6 -9.75 0.51 5.31
N GLY A 7 -10.62 1.27 4.65
CA GLY A 7 -10.87 2.67 4.95
C GLY A 7 -11.36 2.86 6.38
N ASN A 8 -12.39 2.10 6.76
CA ASN A 8 -12.94 2.14 8.11
C ASN A 8 -11.90 1.76 9.17
N TYR A 9 -11.08 0.74 8.91
CA TYR A 9 -10.03 0.32 9.84
C TYR A 9 -8.93 1.36 10.02
N LEU A 10 -8.54 2.06 8.95
CA LEU A 10 -7.47 3.06 8.97
C LEU A 10 -7.95 4.49 9.25
N GLY A 11 -9.27 4.70 9.39
CA GLY A 11 -9.85 6.05 9.48
C GLY A 11 -9.71 6.86 8.18
N LEU A 12 -9.63 6.19 7.03
CA LEU A 12 -9.44 6.79 5.71
C LEU A 12 -10.66 6.60 4.81
N THR A 13 -10.87 7.55 3.90
CA THR A 13 -11.90 7.39 2.86
C THR A 13 -11.47 6.38 1.80
N VAL A 14 -12.45 5.71 1.18
CA VAL A 14 -12.20 4.76 0.07
C VAL A 14 -11.44 5.44 -1.08
N GLU A 15 -11.75 6.70 -1.38
CA GLU A 15 -11.03 7.50 -2.38
C GLU A 15 -9.56 7.68 -2.02
N THR A 16 -9.26 7.98 -0.76
CA THR A 16 -7.88 8.15 -0.28
C THR A 16 -7.08 6.87 -0.45
N ILE A 17 -7.65 5.72 -0.08
CA ILE A 17 -7.00 4.42 -0.29
C ILE A 17 -6.78 4.13 -1.77
N SER A 18 -7.79 4.37 -2.61
CA SER A 18 -7.68 4.16 -4.05
C SER A 18 -6.56 5.02 -4.65
N ARG A 19 -6.45 6.29 -4.24
CA ARG A 19 -5.38 7.21 -4.65
C ARG A 19 -4.01 6.76 -4.17
N LEU A 20 -3.89 6.27 -2.93
CA LEU A 20 -2.62 5.76 -2.38
C LEU A 20 -2.13 4.52 -3.13
N LEU A 21 -3.01 3.53 -3.35
CA LEU A 21 -2.69 2.33 -4.13
C LEU A 21 -2.25 2.68 -5.56
N GLY A 22 -2.93 3.64 -6.20
CA GLY A 22 -2.53 4.15 -7.51
C GLY A 22 -1.16 4.82 -7.53
N ARG A 23 -0.78 5.52 -6.44
CA ARG A 23 0.56 6.12 -6.30
C ARG A 23 1.64 5.06 -6.16
N PHE A 24 1.42 4.03 -5.33
CA PHE A 24 2.36 2.92 -5.17
C PHE A 24 2.56 2.11 -6.46
N GLN A 25 1.53 2.02 -7.28
CA GLN A 25 1.64 1.41 -8.61
C GLN A 25 2.45 2.27 -9.58
N LYS A 26 2.21 3.59 -9.60
CA LYS A 26 3.00 4.51 -10.43
C LYS A 26 4.47 4.57 -10.03
N SER A 27 4.79 4.34 -8.75
CA SER A 27 6.16 4.29 -8.26
C SER A 27 6.83 2.92 -8.45
N GLY A 28 6.18 1.94 -9.09
CA GLY A 28 6.71 0.58 -9.29
C GLY A 28 6.91 -0.19 -7.98
N MET A 29 6.18 0.18 -6.92
CA MET A 29 6.33 -0.44 -5.61
C MET A 29 5.38 -1.63 -5.42
N LEU A 30 4.19 -1.53 -6.02
CA LEU A 30 3.13 -2.54 -5.97
C LEU A 30 2.45 -2.66 -7.32
N ALA A 31 2.00 -3.86 -7.70
CA ALA A 31 1.05 -4.06 -8.78
C ALA A 31 -0.34 -4.38 -8.23
N VAL A 32 -1.38 -3.69 -8.71
CA VAL A 32 -2.76 -3.87 -8.22
C VAL A 32 -3.64 -4.42 -9.35
N LYS A 33 -4.18 -5.62 -9.16
CA LYS A 33 -5.12 -6.26 -10.10
C LYS A 33 -6.41 -6.63 -9.39
N GLY A 34 -7.36 -5.69 -9.37
CA GLY A 34 -8.63 -5.84 -8.65
C GLY A 34 -8.39 -5.95 -7.14
N LYS A 35 -8.61 -7.15 -6.59
CA LYS A 35 -8.37 -7.48 -5.17
C LYS A 35 -6.98 -8.07 -4.89
N TYR A 36 -6.20 -8.35 -5.94
CA TYR A 36 -4.85 -8.89 -5.82
C TYR A 36 -3.84 -7.75 -5.78
N ILE A 37 -2.90 -7.83 -4.83
CA ILE A 37 -1.77 -6.92 -4.66
C ILE A 37 -0.50 -7.77 -4.78
N THR A 38 0.41 -7.38 -5.65
CA THR A 38 1.76 -7.95 -5.74
C THR A 38 2.75 -6.91 -5.26
N ILE A 39 3.67 -7.30 -4.37
CA ILE A 39 4.75 -6.43 -3.93
C ILE A 39 5.88 -6.55 -4.95
N GLU A 40 6.19 -5.47 -5.66
CA GLU A 40 7.29 -5.44 -6.63
C GLU A 40 8.59 -4.95 -5.99
N ASN A 41 8.49 -4.03 -5.03
CA ASN A 41 9.63 -3.52 -4.27
C ASN A 41 9.35 -3.51 -2.77
N GLY A 42 9.74 -4.61 -2.11
CA GLY A 42 9.54 -4.79 -0.67
C GLY A 42 10.41 -3.87 0.19
N GLU A 43 11.58 -3.47 -0.29
CA GLU A 43 12.46 -2.55 0.44
C GLU A 43 11.86 -1.15 0.53
N ALA A 44 11.43 -0.59 -0.60
CA ALA A 44 10.79 0.72 -0.62
C ALA A 44 9.49 0.74 0.20
N LEU A 45 8.73 -0.36 0.16
CA LEU A 45 7.51 -0.51 0.95
C LEU A 45 7.82 -0.56 2.45
N ALA A 46 8.87 -1.26 2.87
CA ALA A 46 9.29 -1.34 4.28
C ALA A 46 9.69 0.04 4.83
N VAL A 47 10.44 0.82 4.06
CA VAL A 47 10.81 2.19 4.43
C VAL A 47 9.56 3.06 4.62
N LEU A 48 8.60 3.02 3.70
CA LEU A 48 7.33 3.77 3.82
C LEU A 48 6.46 3.30 4.99
N ALA A 49 6.48 2.01 5.30
CA ALA A 49 5.76 1.45 6.44
C ALA A 49 6.40 1.82 7.79
N GLY A 50 7.50 2.57 7.80
CA GLY A 50 8.24 2.91 9.01
C GLY A 50 9.02 1.72 9.59
N HIS A 51 9.15 0.61 8.84
CA HIS A 51 10.09 -0.44 9.18
C HIS A 51 11.50 0.03 8.83
N SER A 52 12.15 0.70 9.77
CA SER A 52 13.61 0.78 9.79
C SER A 52 14.11 -0.66 9.90
N ARG A 53 14.59 -1.25 8.80
CA ARG A 53 15.42 -2.46 8.91
C ARG A 53 16.64 -2.04 9.72
N ASN A 54 16.63 -2.35 11.01
CA ASN A 54 17.81 -2.32 11.84
C ASN A 54 18.72 -3.43 11.30
N VAL A 55 19.54 -3.08 10.31
CA VAL A 55 20.63 -3.94 9.85
C VAL A 55 21.71 -3.78 10.92
N ALA A 56 21.78 -4.76 11.82
CA ALA A 56 22.90 -4.95 12.72
C ALA A 56 24.14 -5.38 11.92
#